data_AF-A0A645JVC0-F1
#
_entry.id   AF-A0A645JVC0-F1
#
_cell.length_a   1.000
_cell.length_b   1.000
_cell.length_c   1.000
_cell.angle_alpha   90.00
_cell.angle_beta   90.00
_cell.angle_gamma   90.00
#
_symmetry.space_group_name_H-M   'P 1'
#
loop_
_entity.id
_entity.type
_entity.pdbx_description
1 polymer ?
#
loop_
_entity_poly.entity_id
_entity_poly.type
_entity_poly.pdbx_seq_one_letter_code
_entity_poly.pdbx_strand_id
1 'polypeptide(L)' 'MAEKIKRSKKSVMKKRPEDWDDLKIEIAKEMGIWDIVERDGWSGLSAVDSGRLGGIFSRRNKELYEDDRQD' A
#
# COMPACT_ATOMS: atom_id res chain seq x y z
N MET A 1 16.17 -5.51 -25.10
CA MET A 1 16.36 -4.59 -23.96
C MET A 1 15.11 -3.75 -23.78
N ALA A 2 14.66 -3.64 -22.54
CA ALA A 2 13.57 -2.82 -22.00
C ALA A 2 12.15 -3.13 -22.53
N GLU A 3 11.48 -4.05 -21.85
CA GLU A 3 10.03 -4.24 -21.91
C GLU A 3 9.31 -2.93 -21.56
N LYS A 4 8.50 -2.46 -22.49
CA LYS A 4 7.68 -1.25 -22.35
C LYS A 4 6.50 -1.54 -21.43
N ILE A 5 6.69 -1.30 -20.12
CA ILE A 5 5.61 -1.31 -19.14
C ILE A 5 4.68 -0.12 -19.46
N LYS A 6 3.59 -0.40 -20.18
CA LYS A 6 2.51 0.55 -20.44
C LYS A 6 1.79 0.82 -19.11
N ARG A 7 2.18 1.93 -18.44
CA ARG A 7 1.54 2.42 -17.21
C ARG A 7 0.04 2.58 -17.42
N SER A 8 -0.73 1.62 -16.94
CA SER A 8 -2.19 1.65 -16.97
C SER A 8 -2.70 2.60 -15.90
N LYS A 9 -3.36 3.67 -16.36
CA LYS A 9 -4.41 4.46 -15.71
C LYS A 9 -4.33 4.50 -14.18
N LYS A 10 -3.77 5.60 -13.68
CA LYS A 10 -3.90 6.09 -12.30
C LYS A 10 -5.37 5.95 -11.85
N SER A 11 -5.64 4.92 -11.05
CA SER A 11 -6.97 4.69 -10.48
C SER A 11 -7.35 5.92 -9.67
N VAL A 12 -8.38 6.60 -10.13
CA VAL A 12 -9.04 7.72 -9.46
C VAL A 12 -9.77 7.13 -8.25
N MET A 13 -9.03 6.82 -7.18
CA MET A 13 -9.56 6.21 -5.98
C MET A 13 -9.97 7.32 -5.00
N LYS A 14 -11.22 7.77 -5.17
CA LYS A 14 -12.13 8.35 -4.17
C LYS A 14 -11.49 8.69 -2.81
N LYS A 15 -11.22 9.99 -2.57
CA LYS A 15 -10.82 10.63 -1.29
C LYS A 15 -10.64 9.65 -0.13
N ARG A 16 -9.50 8.95 -0.10
CA ARG A 16 -8.99 8.33 1.11
C ARG A 16 -8.12 9.37 1.81
N PRO A 17 -8.07 9.40 3.15
CA PRO A 17 -7.10 10.24 3.85
C PRO A 17 -5.71 9.96 3.25
N GLU A 18 -4.96 11.02 2.91
CA GLU A 18 -3.65 10.89 2.25
C GLU A 18 -2.71 9.99 3.06
N ASP A 19 -2.89 9.98 4.38
CA ASP A 19 -2.17 9.13 5.35
C ASP A 19 -2.31 7.63 5.07
N TRP A 20 -3.45 7.17 4.52
CA TRP A 20 -3.67 5.75 4.23
C TRP A 20 -2.81 5.24 3.09
N ASP A 21 -2.65 6.05 2.05
CA ASP A 21 -1.86 5.69 0.88
C ASP A 21 -0.37 5.79 1.21
N ASP A 22 0.06 6.82 1.94
CA ASP A 22 1.45 6.99 2.35
C ASP A 22 1.92 5.85 3.26
N LEU A 23 1.11 5.47 4.25
CA LEU A 23 1.42 4.37 5.18
C LEU A 23 1.56 3.03 4.45
N LYS A 24 0.73 2.77 3.43
CA LYS A 24 0.86 1.54 2.62
C LYS A 24 2.13 1.55 1.80
N ILE A 25 2.49 2.70 1.23
CA ILE A 25 3.71 2.86 0.44
C ILE A 25 4.94 2.66 1.33
N GLU A 26 4.97 3.27 2.52
CA GLU A 26 6.02 3.12 3.53
C GLU A 26 6.21 1.65 3.92
N ILE A 27 5.13 0.95 4.29
CA ILE A 27 5.18 -0.47 4.65
C ILE A 27 5.64 -1.32 3.45
N ALA A 28 5.14 -1.04 2.24
CA ALA A 28 5.56 -1.77 1.04
C ALA A 28 7.05 -1.59 0.73
N LYS A 29 7.60 -0.39 0.95
CA LYS A 29 9.03 -0.09 0.80
C LYS A 29 9.86 -0.79 1.88
N GLU A 30 9.42 -0.72 3.14
CA GLU A 30 10.07 -1.38 4.28
C GLU A 30 10.13 -2.91 4.10
N MET A 31 9.06 -3.49 3.55
CA MET A 31 8.94 -4.92 3.27
C MET A 31 9.65 -5.35 1.97
N GLY A 32 10.15 -4.40 1.17
CA GLY A 32 10.81 -4.69 -0.12
C GLY A 32 9.87 -5.16 -1.23
N ILE A 33 8.55 -5.12 -1.01
CA ILE A 33 7.54 -5.53 -1.98
C ILE A 33 7.08 -4.38 -2.88
N TRP A 34 7.59 -3.17 -2.61
CA TRP A 34 7.32 -1.97 -3.41
C TRP A 34 7.66 -2.15 -4.88
N ASP A 35 8.75 -2.84 -5.23
CA ASP A 35 9.11 -3.09 -6.63
C ASP A 35 7.98 -3.84 -7.37
N ILE A 36 7.38 -4.83 -6.70
CA ILE A 36 6.29 -5.65 -7.26
C ILE A 36 5.01 -4.83 -7.34
N VAL A 37 4.71 -4.01 -6.32
CA VAL A 37 3.54 -3.12 -6.35
C VAL A 37 3.69 -2.06 -7.45
N GLU A 38 4.89 -1.54 -7.69
CA GLU A 38 5.16 -0.55 -8.72
C GLU A 38 5.06 -1.17 -10.13
N ARG A 39 5.47 -2.44 -10.28
CA ARG A 39 5.50 -3.15 -11.56
C ARG A 39 4.20 -3.85 -11.93
N ASP A 40 3.63 -4.63 -11.00
CA ASP A 40 2.43 -5.46 -11.18
C ASP A 40 1.18 -4.90 -10.46
N GLY A 41 1.35 -3.90 -9.61
CA GLY A 41 0.26 -3.36 -8.78
C GLY A 41 0.02 -4.16 -7.50
N TRP A 42 -0.87 -3.67 -6.65
CA TRP A 42 -1.28 -4.34 -5.41
C TRP A 42 -1.86 -5.75 -5.64
N SER A 43 -2.36 -6.01 -6.85
CA SER A 43 -2.92 -7.30 -7.28
C SER A 43 -1.86 -8.36 -7.56
N GLY A 44 -0.61 -7.97 -7.82
CA GLY A 44 0.50 -8.88 -8.10
C GLY A 44 1.26 -9.35 -6.87
N LEU A 45 0.87 -8.87 -5.69
CA LEU A 45 1.45 -9.34 -4.42
C LEU A 45 1.00 -10.78 -4.15
N SER A 46 1.94 -11.61 -3.67
CA SER A 46 1.60 -12.92 -3.13
C SER A 46 0.67 -12.78 -1.94
N ALA A 47 -0.19 -13.78 -1.71
CA ALA A 47 -1.08 -13.83 -0.55
C ALA A 47 -0.31 -13.65 0.78
N VAL A 48 0.94 -14.11 0.83
CA VAL A 48 1.82 -13.95 1.99
C VAL A 48 2.25 -12.49 2.19
N ASP A 49 2.69 -11.83 1.12
CA ASP A 49 3.18 -10.44 1.16
C ASP A 49 2.03 -9.45 1.40
N SER A 50 0.92 -9.63 0.67
CA SER A 50 -0.30 -8.84 0.86
C SER A 50 -0.88 -9.05 2.26
N GLY A 51 -0.85 -10.28 2.79
CA GLY A 51 -1.30 -10.60 4.14
C GLY A 51 -0.42 -9.95 5.22
N ARG A 52 0.90 -9.97 5.07
CA ARG A 52 1.82 -9.30 5.99
C ARG A 52 1.66 -7.77 5.93
N LEU A 53 1.60 -7.19 4.73
CA LEU A 53 1.37 -5.75 4.55
C LEU A 53 0.02 -5.35 5.15
N GLY A 54 -1.04 -6.10 4.89
CA GLY A 54 -2.37 -5.85 5.46
C GLY A 54 -2.38 -5.96 6.99
N GLY A 55 -1.62 -6.88 7.57
CA GLY A 55 -1.48 -7.02 9.03
C GLY A 55 -0.77 -5.83 9.67
N ILE A 56 0.37 -5.40 9.11
CA ILE A 56 1.13 -4.24 9.60
C ILE A 56 0.30 -2.97 9.40
N PHE A 57 -0.32 -2.83 8.24
CA PHE A 57 -1.17 -1.70 7.90
C PHE A 57 -2.36 -1.60 8.86
N SER A 58 -3.07 -2.70 9.11
CA SER A 58 -4.20 -2.73 10.04
C SER A 58 -3.77 -2.36 11.47
N ARG A 59 -2.58 -2.80 11.90
CA ARG A 59 -2.03 -2.47 13.23
C ARG A 59 -1.71 -0.99 13.37
N ARG A 60 -0.93 -0.42 12.44
CA ARG A 60 -0.60 1.01 12.42
C ARG A 60 -1.85 1.89 12.22
N ASN A 61 -2.78 1.43 11.39
CA ASN A 61 -4.04 2.13 11.15
C ASN A 61 -4.94 2.17 12.39
N LYS A 62 -5.00 1.06 13.13
CA LYS A 62 -5.72 0.99 14.40
C LYS A 62 -5.15 1.98 15.41
N GLU A 63 -3.82 2.11 15.50
CA GLU A 63 -3.16 3.13 16.33
C GLU A 63 -3.52 4.56 15.91
N LEU A 64 -3.45 4.88 14.61
CA LEU A 64 -3.82 6.21 14.10
C LEU A 64 -5.29 6.59 14.36
N TYR A 65 -6.24 5.66 14.20
CA TYR A 65 -7.66 5.92 14.48
C TYR A 65 -8.05 5.79 15.95
N GLU A 66 -7.23 5.16 16.79
CA GLU A 66 -7.39 5.19 18.24
C GLU A 66 -6.90 6.53 18.80
N ASP A 67 -5.85 7.11 18.21
CA ASP A 67 -5.35 8.46 18.54
C ASP A 67 -6.38 9.54 18.15
N ASP A 68 -6.98 9.45 16.95
CA ASP A 68 -8.02 10.38 16.46
C ASP A 68 -9.34 10.33 17.27
N ARG A 69 -9.59 9.24 18.01
CA ARG A 69 -10.80 9.10 18.86
C ARG A 69 -10.62 9.55 20.31
N GLN A 70 -9.44 10.04 20.70
CA GLN A 70 -9.17 10.50 22.07
C GLN A 70 -9.27 12.02 22.28
N ASP A 71 -9.72 12.81 21.30
CA ASP A 71 -10.02 14.24 21.47
C ASP A 71 -11.50 14.50 21.85
#